data_AF-A0A563DGC0-F1
#
_entry.id   AF-A0A563DGC0-F1
#
_cell.length_a   1.000
_cell.length_b   1.000
_cell.length_c   1.000
_cell.angle_alpha   90.00
_cell.angle_beta   90.00
_cell.angle_gamma   90.00
#
_symmetry.space_group_name_H-M   'P 1'
#
loop_
_entity.id
_entity.type
_entity.pdbx_description
1 polymer ?
#
loop_
_entity_poly.entity_id
_entity_poly.type
_entity_poly.pdbx_seq_one_letter_code
_entity_poly.pdbx_strand_id
1 'polypeptide(L)'
;MNYQSPIRLFEYCNIDYKESLDIKKVKKIIGLEFSFAKEGYITLENLDYSKDQIFKEIERDDFLQRFNFHLQIWENKSLLNFLERQEINLPILGKWISLCNKQNCNFKPFISPYFAYSINKVFKKCLSSKNFKLVNEWLDFFVFIDTLQDEFLATESLKNFLIDKTHILKNVNKNTYVTKLPQINDWLNEPFSNFVNKLPESLNDQIDKLVTELINFSVEIQFENKKLCYQIIKELKLIQNINEDLKLLISENHKIYKKKNISIRNIRNIRKRDIIRFILALFIIIRFLSVINKGVFTDKEKNSIKNFKEEVNFEKEIFIENRNKLSTIHWDSLEVVKNSKIVMHKDVKYFLILENKLNQKKESSVQFVNNSKYPLIISIPDNDNDLVDFKVEAGRNLSVKVNSNVMDLIFSLQNKYHELLHKENKNYIPILISDSLDLTLRKINFNQSGKIIDIDHPEGKDDLSVIIETDSNNRSYFYVVGKYDWIAPKKMFMVQNKIIYNYQYLPEE
;
A
#
# COMPACT_ATOMS: atom_id res chain seq x y z
N MET A 1 -3.51 -29.81 16.57
CA MET A 1 -2.41 -30.78 16.31
C MET A 1 -1.54 -30.20 15.22
N ASN A 2 -0.22 -30.41 15.29
CA ASN A 2 0.66 -30.02 14.20
C ASN A 2 0.40 -30.93 13.00
N TYR A 3 0.38 -30.39 11.78
CA TYR A 3 0.26 -31.24 10.60
C TYR A 3 1.54 -32.04 10.42
N GLN A 4 1.41 -33.29 9.97
CA GLN A 4 2.53 -34.12 9.54
C GLN A 4 2.08 -34.89 8.31
N SER A 5 2.80 -34.74 7.20
CA SER A 5 2.44 -35.45 5.98
C SER A 5 2.76 -36.94 6.08
N PRO A 6 1.81 -37.85 5.84
CA PRO A 6 2.07 -39.29 5.78
C PRO A 6 2.93 -39.67 4.57
N ILE A 7 2.98 -38.82 3.54
CA ILE A 7 3.74 -39.08 2.30
C ILE A 7 5.24 -39.17 2.58
N ARG A 8 5.77 -38.38 3.52
CA ARG A 8 7.19 -38.46 3.93
C ARG A 8 7.52 -39.85 4.48
N LEU A 9 6.63 -40.42 5.27
CA LEU A 9 6.78 -41.79 5.77
C LEU A 9 6.65 -42.81 4.64
N PHE A 10 5.75 -42.58 3.67
CA PHE A 10 5.61 -43.48 2.52
C PHE A 10 6.88 -43.51 1.66
N GLU A 11 7.51 -42.35 1.44
CA GLU A 11 8.82 -42.26 0.77
C GLU A 11 9.90 -43.03 1.55
N TYR A 12 9.97 -42.87 2.87
CA TYR A 12 10.90 -43.62 3.72
C TYR A 12 10.68 -45.14 3.64
N CYS A 13 9.42 -45.59 3.66
CA CYS A 13 9.05 -47.01 3.58
C CYS A 13 9.08 -47.60 2.16
N ASN A 14 9.53 -46.83 1.15
CA ASN A 14 9.48 -47.20 -0.28
C ASN A 14 8.09 -47.66 -0.75
N ILE A 15 7.04 -47.02 -0.24
CA ILE A 15 5.66 -47.27 -0.68
C ILE A 15 5.40 -46.42 -1.92
N ASP A 16 5.10 -47.07 -3.05
CA ASP A 16 4.64 -46.34 -4.22
C ASP A 16 3.22 -45.83 -3.99
N TYR A 17 3.13 -44.51 -3.87
CA TYR A 17 1.90 -43.77 -3.62
C TYR A 17 1.45 -42.94 -4.82
N LYS A 18 2.19 -43.01 -5.94
CA LYS A 18 1.85 -42.33 -7.20
C LYS A 18 0.92 -43.20 -8.05
N GLU A 19 0.98 -44.51 -7.88
CA GLU A 19 0.04 -45.48 -8.43
C GLU A 19 -1.16 -45.73 -7.50
N SER A 20 -2.04 -46.68 -7.84
CA SER A 20 -3.17 -47.06 -6.98
C SER A 20 -2.68 -47.64 -5.64
N LEU A 21 -3.03 -46.97 -4.53
CA LEU A 21 -2.66 -47.40 -3.18
C LEU A 21 -3.46 -48.61 -2.70
N ASP A 22 -2.77 -49.74 -2.47
CA ASP A 22 -3.33 -50.85 -1.70
C ASP A 22 -3.14 -50.60 -0.19
N ILE A 23 -4.22 -50.14 0.46
CA ILE A 23 -4.25 -49.79 1.89
C ILE A 23 -3.81 -50.97 2.77
N LYS A 24 -4.16 -52.22 2.43
CA LYS A 24 -3.78 -53.39 3.23
C LYS A 24 -2.27 -53.61 3.18
N LYS A 25 -1.68 -53.48 1.99
CA LYS A 25 -0.23 -53.57 1.80
C LYS A 25 0.50 -52.44 2.52
N VAL A 26 0.01 -51.20 2.38
CA VAL A 26 0.56 -50.02 3.07
C VAL A 26 0.59 -50.21 4.59
N LYS A 27 -0.53 -50.63 5.20
CA LYS A 27 -0.60 -50.91 6.64
C LYS A 27 0.41 -51.97 7.09
N LYS A 28 0.57 -53.04 6.29
CA LYS A 28 1.53 -54.11 6.60
C LYS A 28 2.96 -53.61 6.57
N ILE A 29 3.35 -52.84 5.55
CA ILE A 29 4.69 -52.27 5.42
C ILE A 29 4.97 -51.32 6.58
N ILE A 30 4.08 -50.36 6.83
CA ILE A 30 4.23 -49.39 7.93
C ILE A 30 4.27 -50.10 9.29
N GLY A 31 3.42 -51.10 9.49
CA GLY A 31 3.40 -51.90 10.72
C GLY A 31 4.72 -52.64 10.98
N LEU A 32 5.37 -53.14 9.93
CA LEU A 32 6.69 -53.77 10.02
C LEU A 32 7.78 -52.73 10.33
N GLU A 33 7.80 -51.60 9.63
CA GLU A 33 8.78 -50.53 9.88
C GLU A 33 8.74 -50.03 11.33
N PHE A 34 7.55 -49.78 11.88
CA PHE A 34 7.40 -49.41 13.29
C PHE A 34 7.77 -50.53 14.26
N SER A 35 7.71 -51.81 13.85
CA SER A 35 8.18 -52.91 14.71
C SER A 35 9.70 -53.01 14.80
N PHE A 36 10.42 -52.46 13.81
CA PHE A 36 11.87 -52.34 13.83
C PHE A 36 12.35 -51.04 14.50
N ALA A 37 11.46 -50.07 14.70
CA ALA A 37 11.77 -48.81 15.40
C ALA A 37 11.96 -49.05 16.90
N LYS A 38 13.16 -48.78 17.42
CA LYS A 38 13.56 -49.08 18.82
C LYS A 38 12.72 -48.38 19.89
N GLU A 39 12.16 -47.21 19.57
CA GLU A 39 11.44 -46.36 20.52
C GLU A 39 9.94 -46.23 20.19
N GLY A 40 9.45 -46.97 19.19
CA GLY A 40 8.06 -46.87 18.73
C GLY A 40 7.74 -45.62 17.90
N TYR A 41 8.75 -44.79 17.61
CA TYR A 41 8.67 -43.63 16.73
C TYR A 41 9.69 -43.74 15.59
N ILE A 42 9.37 -43.14 14.45
CA ILE A 42 10.30 -42.98 13.32
C ILE A 42 10.53 -41.48 13.14
N THR A 43 11.77 -41.02 13.35
CA THR A 43 12.14 -39.61 13.21
C THR A 43 12.63 -39.34 11.78
N LEU A 44 11.92 -38.50 11.04
CA LEU A 44 12.25 -38.08 9.68
C LEU A 44 12.36 -36.56 9.63
N GLU A 45 13.52 -36.02 9.26
CA GLU A 45 13.75 -34.57 9.14
C GLU A 45 13.34 -33.76 10.39
N ASN A 46 13.62 -34.30 11.59
CA ASN A 46 13.24 -33.75 12.90
C ASN A 46 11.73 -33.77 13.20
N LEU A 47 10.96 -34.61 12.51
CA LEU A 47 9.56 -34.89 12.82
C LEU A 47 9.43 -36.33 13.30
N ASP A 48 8.86 -36.50 14.48
CA ASP A 48 8.59 -37.82 15.05
C ASP A 48 7.21 -38.30 14.58
N TYR A 49 7.21 -39.43 13.88
CA TYR A 49 6.02 -40.13 13.46
C TYR A 49 5.72 -41.23 14.47
N SER A 50 4.47 -41.31 14.94
CA SER A 50 4.01 -42.45 15.75
C SER A 50 3.10 -43.38 14.95
N LYS A 51 3.15 -44.67 15.27
CA LYS A 51 2.31 -45.69 14.64
C LYS A 51 0.82 -45.35 14.75
N ASP A 52 0.38 -44.94 15.92
CA ASP A 52 -1.02 -44.64 16.20
C ASP A 52 -1.53 -43.44 15.40
N GLN A 53 -0.72 -42.39 15.24
CA GLN A 53 -1.12 -41.21 14.45
C GLN A 53 -1.32 -41.57 12.98
N ILE A 54 -0.40 -42.34 12.42
CA ILE A 54 -0.44 -42.73 11.01
C ILE A 54 -1.57 -43.72 10.75
N PHE A 55 -1.75 -44.70 11.62
CA PHE A 55 -2.85 -45.67 11.47
C PHE A 55 -4.21 -44.99 11.63
N LYS A 56 -4.37 -44.04 12.57
CA LYS A 56 -5.60 -43.24 12.69
C LYS A 56 -5.95 -42.47 11.41
N GLU A 57 -4.97 -42.07 10.62
CA GLU A 57 -5.21 -41.38 9.35
C GLU A 57 -5.53 -42.37 8.22
N ILE A 58 -4.77 -43.46 8.09
CA ILE A 58 -4.95 -44.48 7.03
C ILE A 58 -6.24 -45.29 7.22
N GLU A 59 -6.75 -45.38 8.44
CA GLU A 59 -7.94 -46.14 8.79
C GLU A 59 -9.26 -45.40 8.62
N ARG A 60 -9.21 -44.13 8.21
CA ARG A 60 -10.43 -43.36 7.98
C ARG A 60 -11.15 -43.84 6.71
N ASP A 61 -12.47 -43.83 6.75
CA ASP A 61 -13.31 -44.22 5.62
C ASP A 61 -13.08 -43.32 4.38
N ASP A 62 -12.71 -42.06 4.61
CA ASP A 62 -12.42 -41.06 3.58
C ASP A 62 -10.92 -40.94 3.25
N PHE A 63 -10.09 -41.91 3.64
CA PHE A 63 -8.62 -41.83 3.50
C PHE A 63 -8.16 -41.53 2.07
N LEU A 64 -8.72 -42.17 1.04
CA LEU A 64 -8.28 -41.92 -0.35
C LEU A 64 -8.50 -40.47 -0.77
N GLN A 65 -9.60 -39.85 -0.33
CA GLN A 65 -9.87 -38.45 -0.59
C GLN A 65 -8.91 -37.54 0.19
N ARG A 66 -8.71 -37.83 1.48
CA ARG A 66 -7.76 -37.09 2.33
C ARG A 66 -6.33 -37.24 1.85
N PHE A 67 -5.96 -38.39 1.31
CA PHE A 67 -4.66 -38.66 0.71
C PHE A 67 -4.40 -37.74 -0.48
N ASN A 68 -5.41 -37.47 -1.34
CA ASN A 68 -5.28 -36.47 -2.39
C ASN A 68 -5.01 -35.06 -1.83
N PHE A 69 -5.57 -34.71 -0.67
CA PHE A 69 -5.27 -33.44 -0.01
C PHE A 69 -3.86 -33.41 0.58
N HIS A 70 -3.41 -34.52 1.15
CA HIS A 70 -2.01 -34.67 1.56
C HIS A 70 -1.05 -34.51 0.38
N LEU A 71 -1.37 -35.07 -0.80
CA LEU A 71 -0.60 -34.88 -2.03
C LEU A 71 -0.55 -33.41 -2.46
N GLN A 72 -1.71 -32.73 -2.49
CA GLN A 72 -1.78 -31.30 -2.83
C GLN A 72 -0.91 -30.44 -1.90
N ILE A 73 -0.89 -30.74 -0.60
CA ILE A 73 0.00 -30.06 0.36
C ILE A 73 1.47 -30.43 0.09
N TRP A 74 1.76 -31.71 -0.17
CA TRP A 74 3.12 -32.21 -0.40
C TRP A 74 3.79 -31.60 -1.63
N GLU A 75 3.03 -31.41 -2.70
CA GLU A 75 3.48 -30.73 -3.93
C GLU A 75 3.76 -29.24 -3.68
N ASN A 76 3.03 -28.63 -2.74
CA ASN A 76 3.26 -27.24 -2.34
C ASN A 76 4.20 -27.16 -1.12
N LYS A 77 5.51 -27.31 -1.36
CA LYS A 77 6.55 -27.29 -0.31
C LYS A 77 6.48 -26.08 0.63
N SER A 78 6.06 -24.92 0.13
CA SER A 78 5.90 -23.73 0.98
C SER A 78 4.77 -23.87 2.00
N LEU A 79 3.62 -24.41 1.59
CA LEU A 79 2.49 -24.68 2.47
C LEU A 79 2.83 -25.83 3.44
N LEU A 80 3.47 -26.89 2.94
CA LEU A 80 3.96 -28.00 3.77
C LEU A 80 4.86 -27.51 4.90
N ASN A 81 5.90 -26.73 4.58
CA ASN A 81 6.84 -26.21 5.60
C ASN A 81 6.14 -25.28 6.59
N PHE A 82 5.16 -24.50 6.15
CA PHE A 82 4.35 -23.69 7.05
C PHE A 82 3.52 -24.54 8.01
N LEU A 83 2.83 -25.56 7.51
CA LEU A 83 1.96 -26.41 8.32
C LEU A 83 2.75 -27.29 9.30
N GLU A 84 3.94 -27.77 8.92
CA GLU A 84 4.74 -28.67 9.75
C GLU A 84 5.71 -27.93 10.68
N ARG A 85 6.30 -26.82 10.23
CA ARG A 85 7.40 -26.13 10.93
C ARG A 85 7.12 -24.67 11.26
N GLN A 86 5.98 -24.12 10.82
CA GLN A 86 5.64 -22.70 10.97
C GLN A 86 6.73 -21.77 10.39
N GLU A 87 7.46 -22.25 9.38
CA GLU A 87 8.44 -21.45 8.65
C GLU A 87 7.71 -20.47 7.72
N ILE A 88 8.11 -19.20 7.78
CA ILE A 88 7.43 -18.11 7.07
C ILE A 88 8.26 -17.74 5.84
N ASN A 89 7.74 -18.03 4.64
CA ASN A 89 8.31 -17.53 3.38
C ASN A 89 7.27 -16.68 2.64
N LEU A 90 7.23 -15.38 2.98
CA LEU A 90 6.28 -14.37 2.50
C LEU A 90 6.13 -14.24 0.97
N PRO A 91 7.17 -14.45 0.13
CA PRO A 91 7.06 -14.28 -1.32
C PRO A 91 6.08 -15.23 -2.05
N ILE A 92 5.50 -16.23 -1.36
CA ILE A 92 4.70 -17.30 -2.00
C ILE A 92 3.22 -17.30 -1.56
N LEU A 93 2.85 -16.41 -0.63
CA LEU A 93 1.55 -16.37 0.03
C LEU A 93 0.34 -16.36 -0.93
N GLY A 94 0.39 -15.61 -2.04
CA GLY A 94 -0.70 -15.55 -3.03
C GLY A 94 -1.00 -16.88 -3.74
N LYS A 95 -0.04 -17.82 -3.81
CA LYS A 95 -0.26 -19.12 -4.49
C LYS A 95 -1.15 -20.06 -3.67
N TRP A 96 -1.19 -19.91 -2.35
CA TRP A 96 -1.95 -20.82 -1.49
C TRP A 96 -3.45 -20.64 -1.68
N ILE A 97 -3.93 -19.39 -1.74
CA ILE A 97 -5.37 -19.07 -1.85
C ILE A 97 -6.02 -19.78 -3.05
N SER A 98 -5.26 -19.96 -4.14
CA SER A 98 -5.73 -20.71 -5.31
C SER A 98 -6.08 -22.19 -5.04
N LEU A 99 -5.55 -22.79 -3.97
CA LEU A 99 -5.87 -24.16 -3.55
C LEU A 99 -7.28 -24.25 -2.93
N CYS A 100 -7.73 -23.21 -2.23
CA CYS A 100 -9.09 -23.14 -1.67
C CYS A 100 -10.14 -22.74 -2.70
N ASN A 101 -9.76 -21.99 -3.73
CA ASN A 101 -10.70 -21.50 -4.75
C ASN A 101 -10.96 -22.49 -5.90
N LYS A 102 -10.19 -23.57 -6.01
CA LYS A 102 -10.49 -24.68 -6.93
C LYS A 102 -11.64 -25.50 -6.36
N GLN A 103 -12.40 -26.17 -7.24
CA GLN A 103 -13.64 -26.97 -7.02
C GLN A 103 -13.60 -28.08 -5.94
N ASN A 104 -12.61 -28.09 -5.03
CA ASN A 104 -12.45 -29.03 -3.94
C ASN A 104 -13.13 -28.50 -2.67
N CYS A 105 -14.47 -28.54 -2.61
CA CYS A 105 -15.26 -28.13 -1.43
C CYS A 105 -14.79 -28.79 -0.12
N ASN A 106 -14.18 -29.97 -0.20
CA ASN A 106 -13.73 -30.74 0.96
C ASN A 106 -12.28 -30.47 1.39
N PHE A 107 -11.49 -29.70 0.62
CA PHE A 107 -10.10 -29.39 1.00
C PHE A 107 -10.02 -28.40 2.16
N LYS A 108 -10.86 -27.36 2.13
CA LYS A 108 -10.89 -26.32 3.16
C LYS A 108 -11.24 -26.90 4.55
N PRO A 109 -12.31 -27.70 4.74
CA PRO A 109 -12.57 -28.39 6.00
C PRO A 109 -11.40 -29.27 6.47
N PHE A 110 -10.72 -29.94 5.54
CA PHE A 110 -9.57 -30.80 5.86
C PHE A 110 -8.37 -30.00 6.40
N ILE A 111 -8.01 -28.88 5.75
CA ILE A 111 -6.81 -28.11 6.10
C ILE A 111 -7.04 -27.15 7.29
N SER A 112 -8.27 -26.69 7.48
CA SER A 112 -8.68 -25.71 8.50
C SER A 112 -8.07 -25.94 9.90
N PRO A 113 -8.20 -27.12 10.53
CA PRO A 113 -7.67 -27.34 11.89
C PRO A 113 -6.14 -27.26 11.97
N TYR A 114 -5.43 -27.66 10.91
CA TYR A 114 -3.97 -27.58 10.84
C TYR A 114 -3.49 -26.15 10.57
N PHE A 115 -4.23 -25.44 9.71
CA PHE A 115 -3.96 -24.06 9.38
C PHE A 115 -4.21 -23.14 10.59
N ALA A 116 -5.31 -23.36 11.31
CA ALA A 116 -5.66 -22.65 12.54
C ALA A 116 -4.56 -22.73 13.60
N TYR A 117 -4.03 -23.93 13.84
CA TYR A 117 -2.93 -24.13 14.76
C TYR A 117 -1.67 -23.35 14.33
N SER A 118 -1.32 -23.47 13.04
CA SER A 118 -0.10 -22.87 12.49
C SER A 118 -0.18 -21.35 12.46
N ILE A 119 -1.32 -20.78 12.07
CA ILE A 119 -1.51 -19.33 12.00
C ILE A 119 -1.53 -18.70 13.40
N ASN A 120 -2.13 -19.35 14.40
CA ASN A 120 -2.09 -18.86 15.79
C ASN A 120 -0.64 -18.75 16.30
N LYS A 121 0.21 -19.75 16.00
CA LYS A 121 1.65 -19.70 16.32
C LYS A 121 2.36 -18.53 15.63
N VAL A 122 2.03 -18.27 14.36
CA VAL A 122 2.56 -17.13 13.63
C VAL A 122 2.09 -15.82 14.26
N PHE A 123 0.81 -15.66 14.59
CA PHE A 123 0.32 -14.47 15.29
C PHE A 123 1.04 -14.26 16.61
N LYS A 124 1.21 -15.31 17.43
CA LYS A 124 1.98 -15.24 18.68
C LYS A 124 3.39 -14.67 18.45
N LYS A 125 4.10 -15.15 17.43
CA LYS A 125 5.45 -14.69 17.06
C LYS A 125 5.44 -13.25 16.54
N CYS A 126 4.47 -12.89 15.69
CA CYS A 126 4.39 -11.55 15.11
C CYS A 126 4.02 -10.50 16.15
N LEU A 127 3.06 -10.80 17.04
CA LEU A 127 2.63 -9.91 18.11
C LEU A 127 3.74 -9.69 19.15
N SER A 128 4.47 -10.75 19.52
CA SER A 128 5.62 -10.62 20.45
C SER A 128 6.77 -9.82 19.85
N SER A 129 6.99 -9.92 18.53
CA SER A 129 7.97 -9.12 17.78
C SER A 129 7.45 -7.76 17.30
N LYS A 130 6.21 -7.38 17.66
CA LYS A 130 5.55 -6.12 17.29
C LYS A 130 5.41 -5.89 15.77
N ASN A 131 5.37 -6.95 14.97
CA ASN A 131 5.24 -6.85 13.51
C ASN A 131 3.76 -6.88 13.06
N PHE A 132 3.04 -5.79 13.30
CA PHE A 132 1.61 -5.67 12.97
C PHE A 132 1.32 -5.72 11.48
N LYS A 133 2.24 -5.19 10.65
CA LYS A 133 2.13 -5.30 9.20
C LYS A 133 2.02 -6.76 8.77
N LEU A 134 2.87 -7.61 9.32
CA LEU A 134 2.87 -9.03 9.00
C LEU A 134 1.59 -9.73 9.52
N VAL A 135 1.11 -9.35 10.71
CA VAL A 135 -0.21 -9.83 11.20
C VAL A 135 -1.31 -9.50 10.20
N ASN A 136 -1.34 -8.26 9.67
CA ASN A 136 -2.33 -7.84 8.67
C ASN A 136 -2.27 -8.59 7.35
N GLU A 137 -1.08 -9.02 6.93
CA GLU A 137 -0.90 -9.87 5.74
C GLU A 137 -1.40 -11.30 6.01
N TRP A 138 -1.20 -11.83 7.22
CA TRP A 138 -1.70 -13.16 7.60
C TRP A 138 -3.21 -13.22 7.81
N LEU A 139 -3.85 -12.12 8.21
CA LEU A 139 -5.32 -12.06 8.34
C LEU A 139 -6.03 -12.37 7.00
N ASP A 140 -5.40 -12.08 5.86
CA ASP A 140 -5.95 -12.39 4.53
C ASP A 140 -6.05 -13.92 4.27
N PHE A 141 -5.37 -14.74 5.09
CA PHE A 141 -5.39 -16.20 5.02
C PHE A 141 -6.48 -16.85 5.88
N PHE A 142 -7.34 -16.06 6.53
CA PHE A 142 -8.51 -16.61 7.23
C PHE A 142 -9.48 -17.34 6.29
N VAL A 143 -9.36 -17.17 4.98
CA VAL A 143 -10.07 -17.97 3.96
C VAL A 143 -9.84 -19.49 4.09
N PHE A 144 -8.76 -19.92 4.76
CA PHE A 144 -8.48 -21.34 5.04
C PHE A 144 -9.22 -21.88 6.26
N ILE A 145 -9.81 -21.02 7.08
CA ILE A 145 -10.54 -21.38 8.29
C ILE A 145 -12.00 -21.63 7.94
N ASP A 146 -12.52 -22.80 8.31
CA ASP A 146 -13.86 -23.24 7.91
C ASP A 146 -14.85 -23.30 9.05
N THR A 147 -14.40 -23.71 10.24
CA THR A 147 -15.27 -23.91 11.39
C THR A 147 -15.03 -22.84 12.46
N LEU A 148 -16.07 -22.52 13.24
CA LEU A 148 -15.94 -21.61 14.39
C LEU A 148 -14.91 -22.10 15.41
N GLN A 149 -14.81 -23.42 15.62
CA GLN A 149 -13.83 -24.00 16.53
C GLN A 149 -12.39 -23.73 16.06
N ASP A 150 -12.13 -23.89 14.77
CA ASP A 150 -10.83 -23.58 14.18
C ASP A 150 -10.54 -22.08 14.21
N GLU A 151 -11.56 -21.23 14.04
CA GLU A 151 -11.42 -19.78 14.20
C GLU A 151 -11.02 -19.39 15.62
N PHE A 152 -11.64 -19.98 16.65
CA PHE A 152 -11.23 -19.78 18.04
C PHE A 152 -9.77 -20.18 18.28
N LEU A 153 -9.33 -21.30 17.69
CA LEU A 153 -7.94 -21.74 17.77
C LEU A 153 -7.00 -20.78 17.04
N ALA A 154 -7.37 -20.31 15.85
CA ALA A 154 -6.59 -19.37 15.04
C ALA A 154 -6.42 -18.00 15.72
N THR A 155 -7.48 -17.52 16.37
CA THR A 155 -7.56 -16.16 16.93
C THR A 155 -7.07 -16.05 18.38
N GLU A 156 -6.76 -17.16 19.05
CA GLU A 156 -6.40 -17.18 20.48
C GLU A 156 -5.31 -16.15 20.85
N SER A 157 -4.22 -16.09 20.09
CA SER A 157 -3.14 -15.12 20.35
C SER A 157 -3.57 -13.67 20.10
N LEU A 158 -4.43 -13.42 19.11
CA LEU A 158 -4.99 -12.10 18.84
C LEU A 158 -5.90 -11.66 19.99
N LYS A 159 -6.78 -12.56 20.44
CA LYS A 159 -7.67 -12.34 21.59
C LYS A 159 -6.89 -12.01 22.85
N ASN A 160 -5.88 -12.82 23.18
CA ASN A 160 -5.02 -12.59 24.35
C ASN A 160 -4.31 -11.24 24.27
N PHE A 161 -3.80 -10.88 23.08
CA PHE A 161 -3.20 -9.58 22.86
C PHE A 161 -4.18 -8.42 23.13
N LEU A 162 -5.41 -8.48 22.61
CA LEU A 162 -6.44 -7.45 22.86
C LEU A 162 -6.77 -7.34 24.35
N ILE A 163 -6.91 -8.47 25.04
CA ILE A 163 -7.16 -8.52 26.50
C ILE A 163 -6.01 -7.88 27.27
N ASP A 164 -4.76 -8.22 26.94
CA ASP A 164 -3.57 -7.66 27.58
C ASP A 164 -3.49 -6.15 27.39
N LYS A 165 -3.75 -5.65 26.18
CA LYS A 165 -3.73 -4.20 25.90
C LYS A 165 -4.87 -3.47 26.62
N THR A 166 -6.05 -4.06 26.66
CA THR A 166 -7.19 -3.56 27.43
C THR A 166 -6.82 -3.45 28.92
N HIS A 167 -6.17 -4.46 29.48
CA HIS A 167 -5.74 -4.47 30.87
C HIS A 167 -4.66 -3.42 31.17
N ILE A 168 -3.71 -3.21 30.24
CA ILE A 168 -2.72 -2.13 30.38
C ILE A 168 -3.43 -0.78 30.46
N LEU A 169 -4.38 -0.50 29.57
CA LEU A 169 -5.09 0.78 29.52
C LEU A 169 -5.94 1.03 30.77
N LYS A 170 -6.64 0.00 31.29
CA LYS A 170 -7.43 0.10 32.53
C LYS A 170 -6.63 0.53 33.75
N ASN A 171 -5.34 0.17 33.79
CA ASN A 171 -4.46 0.45 34.93
C ASN A 171 -3.62 1.71 34.76
N VAL A 172 -3.92 2.53 33.75
CA VAL A 172 -3.24 3.80 33.51
C VAL A 172 -4.05 4.93 34.11
N ASN A 173 -3.40 5.75 34.94
CA ASN A 173 -3.93 6.99 35.46
C ASN A 173 -2.98 8.14 35.15
N LYS A 174 -3.38 9.37 35.47
CA LYS A 174 -2.57 10.58 35.30
C LYS A 174 -1.14 10.50 35.86
N ASN A 175 -0.90 9.72 36.92
CA ASN A 175 0.42 9.61 37.54
C ASN A 175 1.26 8.48 36.93
N THR A 176 0.63 7.43 36.40
CA THR A 176 1.30 6.25 35.86
C THR A 176 1.43 6.25 34.34
N TYR A 177 0.74 7.15 33.62
CA TYR A 177 0.73 7.10 32.15
C TYR A 177 2.12 7.26 31.55
N VAL A 178 2.98 8.12 32.10
CA VAL A 178 4.33 8.37 31.56
C VAL A 178 5.17 7.09 31.57
N THR A 179 5.08 6.29 32.63
CA THR A 179 5.85 5.05 32.75
C THR A 179 5.28 3.93 31.88
N LYS A 180 3.97 3.92 31.64
CA LYS A 180 3.28 2.96 30.77
C LYS A 180 3.28 3.34 29.28
N LEU A 181 3.60 4.60 28.97
CA LEU A 181 3.58 5.13 27.61
C LEU A 181 4.39 4.31 26.59
N PRO A 182 5.59 3.78 26.90
CA PRO A 182 6.31 2.91 25.97
C PRO A 182 5.50 1.67 25.57
N GLN A 183 4.85 1.01 26.54
CA GLN A 183 4.05 -0.21 26.30
C GLN A 183 2.79 0.06 25.46
N ILE A 184 2.28 1.30 25.54
CA ILE A 184 1.12 1.80 24.79
C ILE A 184 1.54 2.19 23.37
N ASN A 185 2.63 2.95 23.24
CA ASN A 185 3.16 3.42 21.95
C ASN A 185 3.69 2.28 21.06
N ASP A 186 4.10 1.16 21.66
CA ASP A 186 4.58 -0.04 20.97
C ASP A 186 3.61 -0.58 19.92
N TRP A 187 2.32 -0.26 20.01
CA TRP A 187 1.29 -0.73 19.08
C TRP A 187 0.37 0.39 18.57
N LEU A 188 0.24 1.52 19.29
CA LEU A 188 -0.57 2.67 18.84
C LEU A 188 0.09 3.54 17.76
N ASN A 189 1.40 3.42 17.53
CA ASN A 189 2.10 4.20 16.50
C ASN A 189 1.91 3.66 15.08
N GLU A 190 1.53 2.39 14.96
CA GLU A 190 1.11 1.80 13.69
C GLU A 190 -0.35 2.18 13.40
N PRO A 191 -0.82 2.13 12.13
CA PRO A 191 -2.23 2.34 11.79
C PRO A 191 -3.08 1.18 12.34
N PHE A 192 -3.35 1.20 13.64
CA PHE A 192 -4.01 0.10 14.35
C PHE A 192 -5.45 -0.07 13.88
N SER A 193 -6.07 0.99 13.35
CA SER A 193 -7.39 0.92 12.71
C SER A 193 -7.43 -0.13 11.59
N ASN A 194 -6.38 -0.21 10.76
CA ASN A 194 -6.27 -1.22 9.70
C ASN A 194 -6.17 -2.64 10.26
N PHE A 195 -5.47 -2.80 11.39
CA PHE A 195 -5.37 -4.08 12.08
C PHE A 195 -6.72 -4.51 12.65
N VAL A 196 -7.37 -3.62 13.41
CA VAL A 196 -8.67 -3.89 14.04
C VAL A 196 -9.74 -4.19 13.00
N ASN A 197 -9.79 -3.44 11.90
CA ASN A 197 -10.79 -3.65 10.84
C ASN A 197 -10.61 -4.97 10.07
N LYS A 198 -9.44 -5.61 10.14
CA LYS A 198 -9.18 -6.92 9.54
C LYS A 198 -9.42 -8.09 10.50
N LEU A 199 -9.70 -7.81 11.77
CA LEU A 199 -9.96 -8.89 12.73
C LEU A 199 -11.29 -9.57 12.44
N PRO A 200 -11.40 -10.89 12.68
CA PRO A 200 -12.66 -11.61 12.56
C PRO A 200 -13.73 -11.08 13.53
N GLU A 201 -15.00 -11.20 13.13
CA GLU A 201 -16.15 -10.75 13.92
C GLU A 201 -16.26 -11.43 15.29
N SER A 202 -15.71 -12.64 15.43
CA SER A 202 -15.63 -13.35 16.73
C SER A 202 -14.86 -12.58 17.81
N LEU A 203 -14.10 -11.55 17.44
CA LEU A 203 -13.35 -10.69 18.35
C LEU A 203 -14.02 -9.34 18.62
N ASN A 204 -15.21 -9.07 18.07
CA ASN A 204 -15.90 -7.77 18.21
C ASN A 204 -16.08 -7.34 19.68
N ASP A 205 -16.42 -8.27 20.58
CA ASP A 205 -16.54 -7.98 22.02
C ASP A 205 -15.24 -7.47 22.64
N GLN A 206 -14.10 -8.02 22.22
CA GLN A 206 -12.79 -7.59 22.70
C GLN A 206 -12.36 -6.27 22.05
N ILE A 207 -12.76 -6.05 20.80
CA ILE A 207 -12.55 -4.78 20.09
C ILE A 207 -13.30 -3.65 20.79
N ASP A 208 -14.59 -3.83 21.08
CA ASP A 208 -15.42 -2.82 21.76
C ASP A 208 -14.86 -2.48 23.16
N LYS A 209 -14.40 -3.50 23.90
CA LYS A 209 -13.72 -3.29 25.20
C LYS A 209 -12.43 -2.49 25.03
N LEU A 210 -11.58 -2.84 24.07
CA LEU A 210 -10.34 -2.10 23.82
C LEU A 210 -10.62 -0.64 23.43
N VAL A 211 -11.60 -0.41 22.56
CA VAL A 211 -12.00 0.92 22.10
C VAL A 211 -12.52 1.77 23.26
N THR A 212 -13.36 1.19 24.12
CA THR A 212 -13.85 1.85 25.33
C THR A 212 -12.69 2.29 26.22
N GLU A 213 -11.73 1.41 26.48
CA GLU A 213 -10.57 1.74 27.31
C GLU A 213 -9.62 2.75 26.65
N LEU A 214 -9.51 2.77 25.32
CA LEU A 214 -8.77 3.81 24.60
C LEU A 214 -9.45 5.19 24.75
N ILE A 215 -10.78 5.23 24.71
CA ILE A 215 -11.53 6.47 24.96
C ILE A 215 -11.29 6.94 26.39
N ASN A 216 -11.46 6.06 27.39
CA ASN A 216 -11.22 6.37 28.80
C ASN A 216 -9.78 6.87 29.03
N PHE A 217 -8.81 6.15 28.47
CA PHE A 217 -7.41 6.55 28.51
C PHE A 217 -7.21 7.95 27.90
N SER A 218 -7.81 8.23 26.74
CA SER A 218 -7.71 9.55 26.10
C SER A 218 -8.26 10.69 26.96
N VAL A 219 -9.32 10.43 27.73
CA VAL A 219 -9.94 11.38 28.68
C VAL A 219 -9.03 11.60 29.88
N GLU A 220 -8.40 10.55 30.40
CA GLU A 220 -7.52 10.60 31.57
C GLU A 220 -6.26 11.45 31.31
N ILE A 221 -5.66 11.33 30.12
CA ILE A 221 -4.43 12.05 29.73
C ILE A 221 -4.68 13.32 28.91
N GLN A 222 -5.94 13.78 28.84
CA GLN A 222 -6.36 14.83 27.91
C GLN A 222 -5.67 16.20 28.14
N PHE A 223 -5.18 16.45 29.36
CA PHE A 223 -4.50 17.72 29.68
C PHE A 223 -2.99 17.62 29.48
N GLU A 224 -2.44 16.43 29.66
CA GLU A 224 -1.03 16.10 29.68
C GLU A 224 -0.49 15.89 28.26
N ASN A 225 -1.22 15.15 27.41
CA ASN A 225 -0.77 14.83 26.05
C ASN A 225 -1.88 14.92 25.00
N LYS A 226 -2.32 16.16 24.74
CA LYS A 226 -3.37 16.48 23.74
C LYS A 226 -3.10 15.94 22.34
N LYS A 227 -1.82 15.85 21.93
CA LYS A 227 -1.44 15.34 20.60
C LYS A 227 -1.76 13.85 20.49
N LEU A 228 -1.37 13.08 21.51
CA LEU A 228 -1.65 11.64 21.56
C LEU A 228 -3.15 11.36 21.62
N CYS A 229 -3.91 12.07 22.45
CA CYS A 229 -5.37 11.93 22.50
C CYS A 229 -6.00 12.16 21.12
N TYR A 230 -5.57 13.21 20.41
CA TYR A 230 -6.06 13.47 19.06
C TYR A 230 -5.69 12.35 18.08
N GLN A 231 -4.49 11.80 18.16
CA GLN A 231 -4.07 10.67 17.31
C GLN A 231 -4.92 9.43 17.58
N ILE A 232 -5.13 9.06 18.85
CA ILE A 232 -5.95 7.91 19.25
C ILE A 232 -7.37 8.06 18.71
N ILE A 233 -8.01 9.20 18.98
CA ILE A 233 -9.40 9.43 18.56
C ILE A 233 -9.51 9.50 17.02
N LYS A 234 -8.49 10.00 16.33
CA LYS A 234 -8.45 10.01 14.85
C LYS A 234 -8.43 8.58 14.29
N GLU A 235 -7.61 7.70 14.86
CA GLU A 235 -7.54 6.29 14.44
C GLU A 235 -8.82 5.53 14.82
N LEU A 236 -9.37 5.74 16.02
CA LEU A 236 -10.63 5.13 16.44
C LEU A 236 -11.78 5.45 15.48
N LYS A 237 -11.80 6.66 14.91
CA LYS A 237 -12.81 7.06 13.92
C LYS A 237 -12.77 6.23 12.63
N LEU A 238 -11.62 5.63 12.31
CA LEU A 238 -11.46 4.80 11.11
C LEU A 238 -11.92 3.35 11.32
N ILE A 239 -12.29 2.98 12.55
CA ILE A 239 -12.76 1.63 12.86
C ILE A 239 -14.22 1.48 12.39
N GLN A 240 -14.50 0.42 11.65
CA GLN A 240 -15.79 0.21 10.99
C GLN A 240 -16.73 -0.69 11.82
N ASN A 241 -16.18 -1.75 12.42
CA ASN A 241 -16.94 -2.82 13.08
C ASN A 241 -16.94 -2.62 14.61
N ILE A 242 -17.61 -1.57 15.07
CA ILE A 242 -17.82 -1.27 16.49
C ILE A 242 -19.28 -0.88 16.74
N ASN A 243 -19.73 -1.02 17.99
CA ASN A 243 -21.07 -0.60 18.39
C ASN A 243 -21.38 0.86 17.99
N GLU A 244 -22.58 1.13 17.49
CA GLU A 244 -23.04 2.46 17.06
C GLU A 244 -22.94 3.51 18.18
N ASP A 245 -23.22 3.14 19.42
CA ASP A 245 -23.07 4.03 20.57
C ASP A 245 -21.60 4.50 20.72
N LEU A 246 -20.65 3.58 20.52
CA LEU A 246 -19.22 3.90 20.52
C LEU A 246 -18.84 4.77 19.32
N LYS A 247 -19.38 4.51 18.12
CA LYS A 247 -19.15 5.36 16.94
C LYS A 247 -19.58 6.81 17.18
N LEU A 248 -20.76 7.00 17.78
CA LEU A 248 -21.27 8.33 18.16
C LEU A 248 -20.32 9.00 19.14
N LEU A 249 -19.95 8.31 20.22
CA LEU A 249 -19.03 8.82 21.24
C LEU A 249 -17.66 9.22 20.65
N ILE A 250 -17.10 8.39 19.76
CA ILE A 250 -15.83 8.67 19.06
C ILE A 250 -15.97 9.91 18.18
N SER A 251 -17.08 10.03 17.46
CA SER A 251 -17.35 11.19 16.57
C SER A 251 -17.43 12.50 17.36
N GLU A 252 -18.12 12.50 18.50
CA GLU A 252 -18.22 13.64 19.40
C GLU A 252 -16.86 14.02 19.99
N ASN A 253 -16.14 13.05 20.54
CA ASN A 253 -14.78 13.26 21.06
C ASN A 253 -13.84 13.79 19.97
N HIS A 254 -13.91 13.25 18.75
CA HIS A 254 -13.11 13.73 17.63
C HIS A 254 -13.38 15.20 17.32
N LYS A 255 -14.65 15.65 17.35
CA LYS A 255 -15.00 17.07 17.19
C LYS A 255 -14.35 17.93 18.28
N ILE A 256 -14.37 17.49 19.54
CA ILE A 256 -13.77 18.20 20.68
C ILE A 256 -12.24 18.31 20.52
N TYR A 257 -11.55 17.19 20.26
CA TYR A 257 -10.10 17.18 20.13
C TYR A 257 -9.62 17.90 18.86
N LYS A 258 -10.36 17.80 17.74
CA LYS A 258 -10.05 18.55 16.52
C LYS A 258 -10.09 20.06 16.78
N LYS A 259 -11.13 20.58 17.45
CA LYS A 259 -11.23 22.00 17.84
C LYS A 259 -10.07 22.44 18.74
N LYS A 260 -9.77 21.66 19.78
CA LYS A 260 -8.67 21.94 20.72
C LYS A 260 -7.29 21.92 20.04
N ASN A 261 -7.07 21.04 19.06
CA ASN A 261 -5.79 20.95 18.36
C ASN A 261 -5.60 22.12 17.36
N ILE A 262 -6.67 22.53 16.67
CA ILE A 262 -6.65 23.71 15.78
C ILE A 262 -6.35 24.98 16.56
N SER A 263 -6.94 25.17 17.75
CA SER A 263 -6.66 26.36 18.58
C SER A 263 -5.21 26.42 19.04
N ILE A 264 -4.61 25.29 19.44
CA ILE A 264 -3.18 25.22 19.81
C ILE A 264 -2.29 25.54 18.60
N ARG A 265 -2.60 25.00 17.41
CA ARG A 265 -1.84 25.30 16.18
C ARG A 265 -1.94 26.78 15.83
N ASN A 266 -3.11 27.39 15.97
CA ASN A 266 -3.31 28.81 15.76
C ASN A 266 -2.50 29.67 16.75
N ILE A 267 -2.48 29.34 18.03
CA ILE A 267 -1.67 30.05 19.04
C ILE A 267 -0.17 29.91 18.77
N ARG A 268 0.29 28.71 18.36
CA ARG A 268 1.70 28.49 17.97
C ARG A 268 2.09 29.29 16.73
N ASN A 269 1.19 29.37 15.74
CA ASN A 269 1.39 30.16 14.54
C ASN A 269 1.41 31.66 14.83
N ILE A 270 0.57 32.15 15.75
CA ILE A 270 0.58 33.54 16.24
C ILE A 270 1.92 33.85 16.91
N ARG A 271 2.37 33.02 17.87
CA ARG A 271 3.68 33.21 18.52
C ARG A 271 4.86 33.14 17.54
N LYS A 272 4.85 32.22 16.57
CA LYS A 272 5.87 32.20 15.51
C LYS A 272 5.85 33.47 14.67
N ARG A 273 4.68 33.98 14.31
CA ARG A 273 4.52 35.23 13.56
C ARG A 273 5.04 36.43 14.34
N ASP A 274 4.80 36.48 15.65
CA ASP A 274 5.29 37.56 16.51
C ASP A 274 6.81 37.47 16.74
N ILE A 275 7.37 36.26 16.87
CA ILE A 275 8.83 36.05 16.90
C ILE A 275 9.47 36.47 15.57
N ILE A 276 8.87 36.10 14.43
CA ILE A 276 9.36 36.52 13.10
C ILE A 276 9.29 38.04 12.95
N ARG A 277 8.20 38.68 13.39
CA ARG A 277 8.08 40.16 13.41
C ARG A 277 9.15 40.81 14.28
N PHE A 278 9.44 40.23 15.44
CA PHE A 278 10.50 40.71 16.33
C PHE A 278 11.88 40.59 15.68
N ILE A 279 12.18 39.46 15.04
CA ILE A 279 13.43 39.24 14.29
C ILE A 279 13.54 40.23 13.13
N LEU A 280 12.47 40.46 12.38
CA LEU A 280 12.43 41.45 11.29
C LEU A 280 12.64 42.88 11.80
N ALA A 281 12.00 43.26 12.90
CA ALA A 281 12.20 44.57 13.52
C ALA A 281 13.65 44.76 13.97
N LEU A 282 14.24 43.74 14.60
CA LEU A 282 15.65 43.75 14.98
C LEU A 282 16.56 43.88 13.75
N PHE A 283 16.26 43.17 12.67
CA PHE A 283 17.03 43.23 11.43
C PHE A 283 16.95 44.62 10.77
N ILE A 284 15.77 45.24 10.77
CA ILE A 284 15.59 46.63 10.30
C ILE A 284 16.40 47.59 11.14
N ILE A 285 16.39 47.45 12.47
CA ILE A 285 17.19 48.30 13.38
C ILE A 285 18.69 48.12 13.09
N ILE A 286 19.16 46.88 12.93
CA ILE A 286 20.56 46.58 12.60
C ILE A 286 20.95 47.20 11.24
N ARG A 287 20.09 47.09 10.22
CA ARG A 287 20.30 47.71 8.91
C ARG A 287 20.31 49.24 8.99
N PHE A 288 19.40 49.83 9.76
CA PHE A 288 19.32 51.29 9.95
C PHE A 288 20.57 51.82 10.67
N LEU A 289 21.02 51.12 11.71
CA LEU A 289 22.28 51.42 12.40
C LEU A 289 23.49 51.24 11.46
N SER A 290 23.51 50.19 10.64
CA SER A 290 24.57 49.96 9.64
C SER A 290 24.60 51.04 8.55
N VAL A 291 23.46 51.62 8.20
CA VAL A 291 23.32 52.71 7.23
C VAL A 291 23.81 54.02 7.83
N ILE A 292 23.44 54.33 9.08
CA ILE A 292 23.93 55.53 9.78
C ILE A 292 25.45 55.46 9.95
N ASN A 293 26.01 54.26 10.18
CA ASN A 293 27.44 54.07 10.33
C ASN A 293 28.22 54.04 8.99
N LYS A 294 27.53 53.95 7.86
CA LYS A 294 28.11 54.05 6.51
C LYS A 294 27.49 55.24 5.78
N GLY A 295 27.98 56.43 6.12
CA GLY A 295 27.72 57.61 5.31
C GLY A 295 28.02 57.33 3.84
N VAL A 296 27.17 57.86 2.96
CA VAL A 296 27.10 57.69 1.49
C VAL A 296 26.17 56.57 1.02
N PHE A 297 24.92 56.95 0.78
CA PHE A 297 23.97 56.19 -0.04
C PHE A 297 24.32 56.36 -1.52
N THR A 298 24.64 55.26 -2.20
CA THR A 298 24.60 55.19 -3.67
C THR A 298 23.23 54.67 -4.13
N ASP A 299 22.70 55.23 -5.22
CA ASP A 299 21.35 55.04 -5.79
C ASP A 299 20.90 53.60 -6.15
N LYS A 300 21.67 52.56 -5.83
CA LYS A 300 21.34 51.17 -6.16
C LYS A 300 20.43 50.44 -5.16
N GLU A 301 20.13 51.00 -3.99
CA GLU A 301 19.35 50.30 -2.94
C GLU A 301 17.83 50.55 -2.96
N LYS A 302 17.31 51.39 -3.86
CA LYS A 302 15.85 51.63 -3.99
C LYS A 302 15.06 50.43 -4.56
N ASN A 303 15.71 49.43 -5.15
CA ASN A 303 15.05 48.26 -5.74
C ASN A 303 14.80 47.08 -4.77
N SER A 304 15.36 47.11 -3.55
CA SER A 304 15.22 45.99 -2.60
C SER A 304 13.93 46.05 -1.76
N ILE A 305 13.29 47.24 -1.67
CA ILE A 305 12.09 47.47 -0.84
C ILE A 305 10.79 47.10 -1.58
N LYS A 306 10.83 46.98 -2.92
CA LYS A 306 9.68 46.51 -3.72
C LYS A 306 9.39 45.01 -3.58
N ASN A 307 10.40 44.21 -3.23
CA ASN A 307 10.27 42.74 -3.20
C ASN A 307 9.82 42.16 -1.85
N PHE A 308 9.54 42.98 -0.84
CA PHE A 308 9.13 42.50 0.50
C PHE A 308 7.63 42.69 0.80
N LYS A 309 6.88 43.37 -0.07
CA LYS A 309 5.44 43.64 0.10
C LYS A 309 4.52 42.60 -0.54
N GLU A 310 5.05 41.66 -1.35
CA GLU A 310 4.26 40.63 -2.04
C GLU A 310 4.17 39.29 -1.27
N GLU A 311 4.79 39.19 -0.09
CA GLU A 311 4.93 37.95 0.67
C GLU A 311 3.98 37.81 1.88
N VAL A 312 2.99 38.70 2.06
CA VAL A 312 2.12 38.68 3.26
C VAL A 312 0.61 38.51 2.98
N ASN A 313 0.14 38.62 1.74
CA ASN A 313 -1.29 38.52 1.43
C ASN A 313 -1.58 37.52 0.30
N PHE A 314 -1.82 36.24 0.64
CA PHE A 314 -2.89 35.38 0.08
C PHE A 314 -2.85 33.93 0.62
N GLU A 315 -2.52 33.71 1.90
CA GLU A 315 -2.43 32.35 2.46
C GLU A 315 -3.75 31.81 3.06
N LYS A 316 -4.91 32.39 2.74
CA LYS A 316 -6.18 31.97 3.36
C LYS A 316 -7.38 32.31 2.46
N GLU A 317 -7.92 31.35 1.70
CA GLU A 317 -9.31 30.90 1.94
C GLU A 317 -10.00 30.02 0.89
N ILE A 318 -9.51 29.73 -0.32
CA ILE A 318 -10.37 29.00 -1.28
C ILE A 318 -9.60 27.89 -2.01
N PHE A 319 -10.25 26.72 -2.16
CA PHE A 319 -9.89 25.53 -2.94
C PHE A 319 -9.27 24.30 -2.24
N ILE A 320 -9.66 24.02 -1.00
CA ILE A 320 -9.65 22.64 -0.45
C ILE A 320 -10.96 21.89 -0.74
N GLU A 321 -11.94 22.51 -1.42
CA GLU A 321 -13.31 22.00 -1.53
C GLU A 321 -13.64 21.21 -2.82
N ASN A 322 -12.78 21.23 -3.86
CA ASN A 322 -13.09 20.56 -5.13
C ASN A 322 -12.54 19.12 -5.29
N ARG A 323 -12.06 18.48 -4.22
CA ARG A 323 -11.48 17.12 -4.31
C ARG A 323 -12.50 15.97 -4.31
N ASN A 324 -13.80 16.25 -4.17
CA ASN A 324 -14.84 15.22 -4.01
C ASN A 324 -15.83 15.13 -5.20
N LYS A 325 -15.47 15.58 -6.41
CA LYS A 325 -16.37 15.54 -7.58
C LYS A 325 -15.83 14.84 -8.84
N LEU A 326 -14.75 14.06 -8.71
CA LEU A 326 -14.21 13.23 -9.81
C LEU A 326 -14.39 11.73 -9.55
N SER A 327 -15.51 11.35 -8.95
CA SER A 327 -15.89 9.95 -8.77
C SER A 327 -16.85 9.50 -9.87
N THR A 328 -16.31 9.21 -11.06
CA THR A 328 -16.91 8.29 -12.05
C THR A 328 -15.94 8.04 -13.22
N ILE A 329 -14.72 7.58 -12.91
CA ILE A 329 -13.93 6.83 -13.89
C ILE A 329 -13.66 5.48 -13.21
N HIS A 330 -14.16 4.39 -13.79
CA HIS A 330 -13.95 3.05 -13.26
C HIS A 330 -12.46 2.67 -13.38
N TRP A 331 -11.82 2.41 -12.24
CA TRP A 331 -10.37 2.21 -12.10
C TRP A 331 -9.93 0.74 -12.31
N ASP A 332 -10.84 -0.15 -12.69
CA ASP A 332 -10.68 -1.60 -12.50
C ASP A 332 -9.74 -2.29 -13.51
N SER A 333 -9.07 -1.54 -14.40
CA SER A 333 -8.17 -2.12 -15.42
C SER A 333 -6.84 -1.39 -15.60
N LEU A 334 -6.45 -0.49 -14.69
CA LEU A 334 -5.20 0.27 -14.82
C LEU A 334 -3.95 -0.62 -14.69
N GLU A 335 -3.15 -0.71 -15.75
CA GLU A 335 -1.77 -1.18 -15.64
C GLU A 335 -0.84 0.00 -15.31
N VAL A 336 -0.13 -0.08 -14.17
CA VAL A 336 0.84 0.95 -13.75
C VAL A 336 2.22 0.59 -14.28
N VAL A 337 2.74 1.40 -15.20
CA VAL A 337 4.09 1.26 -15.75
C VAL A 337 4.97 2.40 -15.24
N LYS A 338 6.13 2.08 -14.65
CA LYS A 338 7.11 3.07 -14.16
C LYS A 338 8.38 3.02 -15.00
N ASN A 339 8.92 4.20 -15.38
CA ASN A 339 10.24 4.41 -15.99
C ASN A 339 10.71 3.29 -16.94
N SER A 340 9.94 3.00 -17.98
CA SER A 340 10.32 2.03 -19.01
C SER A 340 9.81 2.44 -20.39
N LYS A 341 10.47 1.91 -21.43
CA LYS A 341 10.08 2.11 -22.83
C LYS A 341 8.77 1.38 -23.09
N ILE A 342 7.67 2.13 -23.20
CA ILE A 342 6.34 1.57 -23.44
C ILE A 342 6.11 1.49 -24.95
N VAL A 343 5.76 0.30 -25.43
CA VAL A 343 5.28 0.13 -26.80
C VAL A 343 3.87 0.70 -26.88
N MET A 344 3.70 1.72 -27.69
CA MET A 344 2.43 2.37 -27.92
C MET A 344 1.64 1.58 -28.96
N HIS A 345 0.51 1.01 -28.53
CA HIS A 345 -0.45 0.35 -29.40
C HIS A 345 -1.42 1.40 -29.96
N LYS A 346 -1.81 1.22 -31.21
CA LYS A 346 -2.89 2.00 -31.82
C LYS A 346 -4.18 1.71 -31.06
N ASP A 347 -5.01 2.73 -30.93
CA ASP A 347 -6.33 2.64 -30.30
C ASP A 347 -6.31 2.39 -28.78
N VAL A 348 -5.17 2.53 -28.10
CA VAL A 348 -5.09 2.50 -26.63
C VAL A 348 -4.97 3.93 -26.08
N LYS A 349 -5.68 4.22 -24.98
CA LYS A 349 -5.55 5.47 -24.23
C LYS A 349 -4.49 5.31 -23.14
N TYR A 350 -3.61 6.30 -23.07
CA TYR A 350 -2.54 6.37 -22.10
C TYR A 350 -2.81 7.52 -21.16
N PHE A 351 -2.62 7.29 -19.87
CA PHE A 351 -2.79 8.26 -18.81
C PHE A 351 -1.43 8.58 -18.22
N LEU A 352 -1.09 9.87 -18.18
CA LEU A 352 0.13 10.36 -17.57
C LEU A 352 -0.25 11.40 -16.51
N ILE A 353 0.25 11.20 -15.30
CA ILE A 353 0.08 12.15 -14.21
C ILE A 353 1.42 12.85 -14.01
N LEU A 354 1.46 14.15 -14.25
CA LEU A 354 2.62 14.99 -14.00
C LEU A 354 2.43 15.74 -12.70
N GLU A 355 3.25 15.44 -11.69
CA GLU A 355 3.29 16.21 -10.44
C GLU A 355 4.47 17.18 -10.45
N ASN A 356 4.19 18.48 -10.41
CA ASN A 356 5.20 19.49 -10.17
C ASN A 356 5.36 19.70 -8.65
N LYS A 357 6.40 19.10 -8.07
CA LYS A 357 6.71 19.20 -6.63
C LYS A 357 7.33 20.54 -6.22
N LEU A 358 7.71 21.39 -7.16
CA LEU A 358 8.27 22.70 -6.84
C LEU A 358 7.14 23.69 -6.57
N ASN A 359 7.09 24.21 -5.33
CA ASN A 359 6.30 25.38 -4.93
C ASN A 359 6.75 26.70 -5.63
N GLN A 360 7.37 26.66 -6.80
CA GLN A 360 7.92 27.83 -7.46
C GLN A 360 6.88 28.46 -8.39
N LYS A 361 6.65 29.78 -8.22
CA LYS A 361 5.85 30.66 -9.09
C LYS A 361 6.43 30.83 -10.51
N LYS A 362 7.12 29.83 -11.07
CA LYS A 362 7.60 29.88 -12.45
C LYS A 362 6.64 29.08 -13.32
N GLU A 363 6.08 29.75 -14.32
CA GLU A 363 5.35 29.08 -15.40
C GLU A 363 6.22 27.93 -15.91
N SER A 364 5.77 26.70 -15.67
CA SER A 364 6.43 25.50 -16.19
C SER A 364 5.71 25.13 -17.49
N SER A 365 6.47 24.77 -18.53
CA SER A 365 5.86 24.33 -19.78
C SER A 365 6.18 22.85 -20.01
N VAL A 366 5.17 22.10 -20.47
CA VAL A 366 5.35 20.74 -20.95
C VAL A 366 5.38 20.80 -22.46
N GLN A 367 6.47 20.31 -23.04
CA GLN A 367 6.61 20.21 -24.48
C GLN A 367 6.35 18.76 -24.91
N PHE A 368 5.34 18.58 -25.76
CA PHE A 368 5.07 17.33 -26.45
C PHE A 368 5.75 17.36 -27.81
N VAL A 369 6.56 16.36 -28.10
CA VAL A 369 7.29 16.19 -29.36
C VAL A 369 6.78 14.90 -30.01
N ASN A 370 6.01 15.02 -31.08
CA ASN A 370 5.47 13.88 -31.80
C ASN A 370 6.37 13.52 -32.99
N ASN A 371 7.40 12.71 -32.75
CA ASN A 371 8.24 12.13 -33.82
C ASN A 371 7.63 10.83 -34.41
N SER A 372 6.37 10.52 -34.07
CA SER A 372 5.71 9.33 -34.60
C SER A 372 5.14 9.57 -36.00
N LYS A 373 4.78 8.49 -36.70
CA LYS A 373 4.12 8.56 -38.00
C LYS A 373 2.61 8.88 -37.91
N TYR A 374 2.06 9.07 -36.71
CA TYR A 374 0.63 9.25 -36.46
C TYR A 374 0.36 10.54 -35.69
N PRO A 375 -0.76 11.25 -35.94
CA PRO A 375 -1.18 12.35 -35.09
C PRO A 375 -1.46 11.85 -33.67
N LEU A 376 -1.06 12.66 -32.68
CA LEU A 376 -1.27 12.42 -31.27
C LEU A 376 -2.44 13.30 -30.81
N ILE A 377 -3.44 12.71 -30.15
CA ILE A 377 -4.48 13.46 -29.44
C ILE A 377 -4.08 13.50 -27.98
N ILE A 378 -4.09 14.69 -27.39
CA ILE A 378 -3.82 14.94 -25.97
C ILE A 378 -5.06 15.62 -25.39
N SER A 379 -5.77 14.94 -24.51
CA SER A 379 -6.90 15.49 -23.77
C SER A 379 -6.42 15.96 -22.40
N ILE A 380 -6.73 17.22 -22.07
CA ILE A 380 -6.43 17.84 -20.76
C ILE A 380 -7.77 18.16 -20.09
N PRO A 381 -8.02 17.68 -18.86
CA PRO A 381 -9.20 18.07 -18.10
C PRO A 381 -9.09 19.54 -17.69
N ASP A 382 -10.07 20.36 -18.07
CA ASP A 382 -10.21 21.74 -17.60
C ASP A 382 -10.96 21.78 -16.25
N ASN A 383 -10.95 22.94 -15.60
CA ASN A 383 -11.54 23.17 -14.27
C ASN A 383 -13.04 22.83 -14.17
N ASP A 384 -13.74 22.80 -15.31
CA ASP A 384 -15.18 22.47 -15.40
C ASP A 384 -15.44 20.97 -15.72
N ASN A 385 -14.41 20.12 -15.63
CA ASN A 385 -14.43 18.69 -15.99
C ASN A 385 -14.63 18.37 -17.49
N ASP A 386 -14.65 19.39 -18.36
CA ASP A 386 -14.60 19.18 -19.81
C ASP A 386 -13.18 18.83 -20.25
N LEU A 387 -13.06 17.90 -21.21
CA LEU A 387 -11.78 17.53 -21.81
C LEU A 387 -11.48 18.45 -22.99
N VAL A 388 -10.36 19.16 -22.94
CA VAL A 388 -9.84 19.93 -24.07
C VAL A 388 -8.86 19.07 -24.85
N ASP A 389 -9.23 18.73 -26.08
CA ASP A 389 -8.42 17.91 -26.99
C ASP A 389 -7.46 18.78 -27.83
N PHE A 390 -6.18 18.46 -27.74
CA PHE A 390 -5.12 19.03 -28.57
C PHE A 390 -4.60 17.97 -29.53
N LYS A 391 -4.65 18.27 -30.83
CA LYS A 391 -4.06 17.41 -31.86
C LYS A 391 -2.65 17.87 -32.19
N VAL A 392 -1.66 16.99 -31.97
CA VAL A 392 -0.26 17.20 -32.36
C VAL A 392 0.04 16.35 -33.59
N GLU A 393 0.10 16.99 -34.74
CA GLU A 393 0.42 16.32 -36.02
C GLU A 393 1.80 15.64 -35.98
N ALA A 394 1.98 14.61 -36.80
CA ALA A 394 3.27 13.92 -36.95
C ALA A 394 4.39 14.90 -37.33
N GLY A 395 5.53 14.81 -36.64
CA GLY A 395 6.68 15.71 -36.80
C GLY A 395 6.50 17.10 -36.20
N ARG A 396 5.40 17.37 -35.46
CA ARG A 396 5.16 18.66 -34.81
C ARG A 396 5.28 18.58 -33.28
N ASN A 397 5.48 19.76 -32.70
CA ASN A 397 5.59 19.95 -31.26
C ASN A 397 4.43 20.80 -30.76
N LEU A 398 3.96 20.50 -29.55
CA LEU A 398 3.01 21.30 -28.81
C LEU A 398 3.64 21.68 -27.48
N SER A 399 3.61 22.96 -27.12
CA SER A 399 3.97 23.41 -25.77
C SER A 399 2.71 23.83 -25.04
N VAL A 400 2.50 23.25 -23.86
CA VAL A 400 1.37 23.58 -22.98
C VAL A 400 1.94 24.20 -21.71
N LYS A 401 1.50 25.41 -21.40
CA LYS A 401 1.81 26.05 -20.12
C LYS A 401 1.00 25.37 -19.02
N VAL A 402 1.69 24.97 -17.95
CA VAL A 402 1.08 24.30 -16.81
C VAL A 402 1.08 25.25 -15.63
N ASN A 403 -0.12 25.66 -15.22
CA ASN A 403 -0.33 26.58 -14.10
C ASN A 403 -0.65 25.84 -12.78
N SER A 404 -0.84 24.52 -12.82
CA SER A 404 -1.20 23.69 -11.67
C SER A 404 -0.04 22.81 -11.19
N ASN A 405 -0.05 22.47 -9.89
CA ASN A 405 0.94 21.57 -9.28
C ASN A 405 0.79 20.12 -9.75
N VAL A 406 -0.35 19.77 -10.34
CA VAL A 406 -0.63 18.45 -10.90
C VAL A 406 -1.37 18.65 -12.22
N MET A 407 -0.93 17.93 -13.26
CA MET A 407 -1.58 17.91 -14.56
C MET A 407 -1.82 16.47 -14.97
N ASP A 408 -3.10 16.13 -15.16
CA ASP A 408 -3.52 14.85 -15.70
C ASP A 408 -3.59 14.96 -17.22
N LEU A 409 -2.93 14.04 -17.92
CA LEU A 409 -2.85 14.02 -19.37
C LEU A 409 -3.36 12.68 -19.87
N ILE A 410 -4.33 12.72 -20.79
CA ILE A 410 -4.80 11.54 -21.50
C ILE A 410 -4.34 11.67 -22.94
N PHE A 411 -3.71 10.65 -23.50
CA PHE A 411 -3.29 10.71 -24.90
C PHE A 411 -3.48 9.40 -25.65
N SER A 412 -3.64 9.50 -26.96
CA SER A 412 -3.80 8.36 -27.86
C SER A 412 -3.23 8.66 -29.26
N LEU A 413 -2.81 7.61 -29.97
CA LEU A 413 -2.39 7.71 -31.36
C LEU A 413 -3.62 7.58 -32.25
N GLN A 414 -3.89 8.61 -33.08
CA GLN A 414 -5.02 8.60 -33.98
C GLN A 414 -4.63 7.95 -35.32
N ASN A 415 -5.33 6.88 -35.70
CA ASN A 415 -5.25 6.32 -37.04
C ASN A 415 -6.16 7.12 -37.98
N LYS A 416 -5.71 7.37 -39.23
CA LYS A 416 -6.51 8.04 -40.28
C LYS A 416 -7.85 7.37 -40.59
N TYR A 417 -8.06 6.14 -40.11
CA TYR A 417 -9.29 5.37 -40.30
C TYR A 417 -10.35 5.54 -39.20
N HIS A 418 -10.09 6.31 -38.14
CA HIS A 418 -11.01 6.43 -37.00
C HIS A 418 -11.89 7.70 -36.98
N GLU A 419 -11.90 8.52 -38.04
CA GLU A 419 -12.78 9.69 -38.17
C GLU A 419 -14.29 9.35 -38.29
N LEU A 420 -14.70 8.08 -38.16
CA LEU A 420 -16.10 7.65 -38.27
C LEU A 420 -16.68 6.93 -37.04
N LEU A 421 -15.97 6.86 -35.90
CA LEU A 421 -16.49 6.14 -34.72
C LEU A 421 -16.51 7.01 -33.46
N HIS A 422 -17.22 8.14 -33.52
CA HIS A 422 -18.01 8.61 -32.37
C HIS A 422 -19.33 7.83 -32.33
N LYS A 423 -19.25 6.55 -31.97
CA LYS A 423 -20.36 5.67 -31.57
C LYS A 423 -19.80 4.25 -31.51
N GLU A 424 -19.20 3.89 -30.39
CA GLU A 424 -19.21 2.52 -29.85
C GLU A 424 -18.38 2.49 -28.57
N ASN A 425 -19.00 1.98 -27.50
CA ASN A 425 -18.36 1.62 -26.24
C ASN A 425 -17.37 0.48 -26.50
N LYS A 426 -16.16 0.81 -26.95
CA LYS A 426 -15.04 -0.12 -26.91
C LYS A 426 -14.35 0.03 -25.57
N ASN A 427 -14.24 -1.06 -24.84
CA ASN A 427 -13.52 -1.13 -23.56
C ASN A 427 -12.03 -0.92 -23.84
N TYR A 428 -11.57 0.31 -23.73
CA TYR A 428 -10.16 0.63 -23.75
C TYR A 428 -9.58 0.35 -22.36
N ILE A 429 -8.42 -0.30 -22.30
CA ILE A 429 -7.67 -0.46 -21.05
C ILE A 429 -6.76 0.77 -20.93
N PRO A 430 -7.02 1.70 -20.01
CA PRO A 430 -6.14 2.83 -19.77
C PRO A 430 -4.83 2.36 -19.14
N ILE A 431 -3.69 2.74 -19.72
CA ILE A 431 -2.37 2.46 -19.16
C ILE A 431 -1.89 3.69 -18.39
N LEU A 432 -1.64 3.56 -17.09
CA LEU A 432 -1.13 4.65 -16.27
C LEU A 432 0.40 4.63 -16.24
N ILE A 433 0.96 5.74 -16.68
CA ILE A 433 2.38 6.01 -16.64
C ILE A 433 2.61 6.96 -15.46
N SER A 434 3.24 6.46 -14.40
CA SER A 434 3.51 7.24 -13.20
C SER A 434 5.02 7.37 -13.01
N ASP A 435 5.56 8.50 -13.47
CA ASP A 435 6.91 8.92 -13.15
C ASP A 435 6.80 10.09 -12.16
N SER A 436 6.92 9.81 -10.87
CA SER A 436 7.05 10.85 -9.86
C SER A 436 8.43 11.52 -10.02
N LEU A 437 8.55 12.48 -10.94
CA LEU A 437 9.80 13.18 -11.23
C LEU A 437 10.03 14.28 -10.20
N ASP A 438 11.20 14.24 -9.55
CA ASP A 438 11.68 15.32 -8.69
C ASP A 438 12.34 16.38 -9.57
N LEU A 439 11.62 17.48 -9.86
CA LEU A 439 12.10 18.57 -10.71
C LEU A 439 13.08 19.46 -9.93
N THR A 440 14.31 18.99 -9.67
CA THR A 440 15.38 19.85 -9.12
C THR A 440 16.40 20.24 -10.18
N LEU A 441 16.76 21.53 -10.22
CA LEU A 441 17.44 22.22 -11.33
C LEU A 441 18.98 22.08 -11.28
N ARG A 442 19.65 21.50 -12.31
CA ARG A 442 21.12 21.58 -12.53
C ARG A 442 21.50 21.59 -14.03
N LYS A 443 22.64 22.18 -14.41
CA LYS A 443 23.20 22.20 -15.80
C LYS A 443 24.57 21.49 -15.79
N ILE A 444 24.88 20.72 -16.83
CA ILE A 444 26.10 19.92 -16.95
C ILE A 444 26.77 20.27 -18.28
N ASN A 445 28.05 20.61 -18.26
CA ASN A 445 28.83 20.89 -19.47
C ASN A 445 29.70 19.69 -19.88
N PHE A 446 29.73 19.39 -21.18
CA PHE A 446 30.50 18.29 -21.78
C PHE A 446 31.65 18.82 -22.64
N ASN A 447 32.78 18.10 -22.71
CA ASN A 447 33.84 18.35 -23.67
C ASN A 447 33.50 17.81 -25.06
N GLN A 448 34.34 18.12 -26.05
CA GLN A 448 34.22 17.69 -27.44
C GLN A 448 34.28 16.16 -27.65
N SER A 449 34.61 15.39 -26.60
CA SER A 449 34.55 13.92 -26.59
C SER A 449 33.35 13.33 -25.83
N GLY A 450 32.44 14.18 -25.32
CA GLY A 450 31.26 13.75 -24.56
C GLY A 450 31.51 13.46 -23.07
N LYS A 451 32.66 13.85 -22.49
CA LYS A 451 32.92 13.73 -21.04
C LYS A 451 32.60 15.03 -20.30
N ILE A 452 31.94 14.92 -19.14
CA ILE A 452 31.56 16.05 -18.28
C ILE A 452 32.82 16.72 -17.72
N ILE A 453 32.95 18.05 -17.88
CA ILE A 453 34.13 18.80 -17.42
C ILE A 453 33.84 19.63 -16.16
N ASP A 454 32.67 20.28 -16.10
CA ASP A 454 32.30 21.16 -14.99
C ASP A 454 30.78 21.37 -14.92
N ILE A 455 30.29 21.74 -13.73
CA ILE A 455 28.89 22.06 -13.44
C ILE A 455 28.85 23.55 -13.12
N ASP A 456 28.50 24.37 -14.12
CA ASP A 456 28.28 25.80 -13.94
C ASP A 456 26.85 26.21 -14.34
N HIS A 457 26.32 27.20 -13.63
CA HIS A 457 24.90 27.55 -13.59
C HIS A 457 24.57 28.80 -14.44
N PRO A 458 24.06 28.63 -15.69
CA PRO A 458 23.33 29.71 -16.34
C PRO A 458 21.81 29.47 -16.35
N GLU A 459 21.11 30.50 -15.89
CA GLU A 459 19.67 30.67 -15.84
C GLU A 459 18.96 30.36 -17.18
N GLY A 460 17.72 29.89 -17.08
CA GLY A 460 16.75 29.93 -18.18
C GLY A 460 16.33 28.56 -18.73
N LYS A 461 15.07 28.23 -18.48
CA LYS A 461 14.20 27.15 -19.02
C LYS A 461 14.14 25.83 -18.23
N ASP A 462 12.96 25.62 -17.68
CA ASP A 462 12.51 24.53 -16.79
C ASP A 462 11.51 23.62 -17.55
N ASP A 463 11.92 23.10 -18.72
CA ASP A 463 10.99 22.39 -19.61
C ASP A 463 11.15 20.87 -19.52
N LEU A 464 10.02 20.17 -19.34
CA LEU A 464 9.91 18.71 -19.41
C LEU A 464 9.42 18.31 -20.81
N SER A 465 10.09 17.35 -21.45
CA SER A 465 9.74 16.89 -22.80
C SER A 465 9.13 15.49 -22.78
N VAL A 466 7.95 15.36 -23.36
CA VAL A 466 7.33 14.07 -23.66
C VAL A 466 7.57 13.77 -25.13
N ILE A 467 8.36 12.74 -25.42
CA ILE A 467 8.76 12.38 -26.78
C ILE A 467 8.09 11.07 -27.16
N ILE A 468 7.48 11.04 -28.34
CA ILE A 468 6.95 9.81 -28.94
C ILE A 468 7.68 9.55 -30.24
N GLU A 469 8.34 8.40 -30.39
CA GLU A 469 9.11 8.06 -31.60
C GLU A 469 8.64 6.74 -32.20
N THR A 470 8.72 6.60 -33.52
CA THR A 470 8.45 5.32 -34.20
C THR A 470 9.75 4.73 -34.74
N ASP A 471 10.04 3.46 -34.46
CA ASP A 471 11.21 2.78 -35.02
C ASP A 471 11.04 2.37 -36.49
N SER A 472 12.09 1.77 -37.05
CA SER A 472 12.09 1.21 -38.41
C SER A 472 11.05 0.10 -38.61
N ASN A 473 10.58 -0.53 -37.54
CA ASN A 473 9.57 -1.59 -37.55
C ASN A 473 8.14 -1.07 -37.29
N ASN A 474 7.91 0.25 -37.41
CA ASN A 474 6.63 0.91 -37.15
C ASN A 474 6.09 0.75 -35.71
N ARG A 475 6.97 0.51 -34.73
CA ARG A 475 6.59 0.49 -33.31
C ARG A 475 6.79 1.89 -32.73
N SER A 476 5.73 2.46 -32.19
CA SER A 476 5.79 3.73 -31.48
C SER A 476 6.20 3.50 -30.03
N TYR A 477 7.02 4.40 -29.50
CA TYR A 477 7.58 4.36 -28.17
C TYR A 477 7.37 5.68 -27.47
N PHE A 478 7.08 5.60 -26.19
CA PHE A 478 6.86 6.76 -25.32
C PHE A 478 8.06 6.98 -24.41
N TYR A 479 8.50 8.24 -24.30
CA TYR A 479 9.59 8.67 -23.42
C TYR A 479 9.19 9.94 -22.68
N VAL A 480 9.43 9.97 -21.37
CA VAL A 480 9.45 11.22 -20.59
C VAL A 480 10.91 11.57 -20.37
N VAL A 481 11.35 12.68 -20.94
CA VAL A 481 12.71 13.19 -20.79
C VAL A 481 12.66 14.37 -19.84
N GLY A 482 13.05 14.10 -18.59
CA GLY A 482 13.44 15.10 -17.61
C GLY A 482 14.96 15.22 -17.56
N LYS A 483 15.47 16.28 -16.94
CA LYS A 483 16.91 16.60 -16.91
C LYS A 483 17.72 15.75 -15.90
N TYR A 484 17.50 14.43 -15.89
CA TYR A 484 18.36 13.47 -15.20
C TYR A 484 18.48 12.19 -16.02
N ASP A 485 19.73 11.88 -16.33
CA ASP A 485 20.17 10.55 -16.69
C ASP A 485 20.51 9.80 -15.38
N TRP A 486 19.97 8.58 -15.24
CA TRP A 486 20.29 7.54 -14.25
C TRP A 486 19.72 7.71 -12.83
N ILE A 487 18.55 7.10 -12.60
CA ILE A 487 18.14 6.61 -11.27
C ILE A 487 17.91 5.10 -11.36
N ALA A 488 18.67 4.37 -10.55
CA ALA A 488 18.71 2.91 -10.49
C ALA A 488 17.33 2.29 -10.14
N PRO A 489 17.02 1.09 -10.66
CA PRO A 489 15.72 0.45 -10.44
C PRO A 489 15.60 -0.13 -9.03
N LYS A 490 14.49 0.18 -8.33
CA LYS A 490 13.93 -0.73 -7.31
C LYS A 490 12.85 -1.58 -7.97
N LYS A 491 13.10 -2.89 -8.06
CA LYS A 491 12.23 -3.90 -8.67
C LYS A 491 10.89 -4.04 -7.93
N MET A 492 9.82 -4.30 -8.69
CA MET A 492 8.67 -5.10 -8.25
C MET A 492 8.01 -5.79 -9.48
N PHE A 493 7.41 -6.96 -9.25
CA PHE A 493 6.97 -7.93 -10.27
C PHE A 493 5.49 -7.78 -10.64
N MET A 494 5.13 -8.28 -11.82
CA MET A 494 3.79 -8.40 -12.40
C MET A 494 3.37 -9.89 -12.45
N VAL A 495 2.08 -10.21 -12.27
CA VAL A 495 1.52 -11.57 -12.48
C VAL A 495 0.19 -11.47 -13.25
N GLN A 496 0.01 -12.42 -14.18
CA GLN A 496 -0.95 -12.49 -15.30
C GLN A 496 -2.43 -12.78 -14.97
N ASN A 497 -3.32 -12.18 -15.78
CA ASN A 497 -4.57 -12.66 -16.40
C ASN A 497 -5.51 -13.65 -15.68
N LYS A 498 -6.71 -13.17 -15.30
CA LYS A 498 -8.01 -13.76 -15.70
C LYS A 498 -9.20 -12.80 -15.41
N ILE A 499 -10.01 -12.56 -16.43
CA ILE A 499 -11.32 -11.89 -16.35
C ILE A 499 -12.37 -12.96 -16.00
N ILE A 500 -13.19 -12.71 -14.97
CA ILE A 500 -14.45 -13.43 -14.74
C ILE A 500 -15.55 -12.38 -14.75
N TYR A 501 -16.42 -12.44 -15.76
CA TYR A 501 -17.69 -11.71 -15.73
C TYR A 501 -18.65 -12.45 -14.80
N ASN A 502 -19.27 -11.73 -13.87
CA ASN A 502 -20.59 -12.11 -13.37
C ASN A 502 -21.38 -10.85 -13.01
N TYR A 503 -22.12 -10.35 -13.99
CA TYR A 503 -23.24 -9.44 -13.78
C TYR A 503 -24.49 -10.29 -13.60
N GLN A 504 -25.02 -10.36 -12.37
CA GLN A 504 -26.44 -10.58 -12.15
C GLN A 504 -26.89 -9.64 -11.03
N TYR A 505 -27.33 -8.45 -11.43
CA TYR A 505 -28.41 -7.76 -10.76
C TYR A 505 -29.70 -8.43 -11.24
N LEU A 506 -30.41 -9.09 -10.35
CA LEU A 506 -31.85 -9.29 -10.48
C LEU A 506 -32.52 -8.40 -9.42
N PRO A 507 -33.59 -7.67 -9.76
CA PRO A 507 -34.29 -6.80 -8.84
C PRO A 507 -35.14 -7.61 -7.85
N GLU A 508 -35.50 -6.92 -6.78
CA GLU A 508 -36.37 -7.33 -5.67
C GLU A 508 -37.63 -8.11 -6.10
N GLU A 509 -37.85 -9.26 -5.46
CA GLU A 509 -39.07 -9.63 -4.72
C GLU A 509 -38.70 -10.59 -3.58
#